data_AF-A0A914K1K9-F1
#
_entry.id   AF-A0A914K1K9-F1
#
_cell.length_a   1.000
_cell.length_b   1.000
_cell.length_c   1.000
_cell.angle_alpha   90.00
_cell.angle_beta   90.00
_cell.angle_gamma   90.00
#
_symmetry.space_group_name_H-M   'P 1'
#
loop_
_entity.id
_entity.type
_entity.pdbx_description
1 polymer ?
#
loop_
_entity_poly.entity_id
_entity_poly.type
_entity_poly.pdbx_seq_one_letter_code
_entity_poly.pdbx_strand_id
1 'polypeptide(L)'
;MEEIKMPDKSTAWVTLATKDTYAVGALVLGHSLRLSGTVHQLHCLITDEVSKSMREQLNKVFDHVTFVNIFDSKDSETLEFIGRPELGVTFTKLNCWKLTQYTKCVYIDSDALVIKNSDELFDRPEIAGAPDIGWPDNFNS
;
A
#
# COMPACT_ATOMS: atom_id res chain seq x y z
N MET A 1 -24.04 27.31 -1.11
CA MET A 1 -22.78 27.22 -0.37
C MET A 1 -22.37 25.76 -0.44
N GLU A 2 -21.32 25.43 -1.19
CA GLU A 2 -20.78 24.07 -1.18
C GLU A 2 -20.13 23.81 0.18
N GLU A 3 -20.59 22.76 0.85
CA GLU A 3 -20.02 22.30 2.11
C GLU A 3 -18.57 21.86 1.84
N ILE A 4 -17.60 22.53 2.46
CA ILE A 4 -16.20 22.09 2.42
C ILE A 4 -16.14 20.80 3.24
N LYS A 5 -16.28 19.66 2.56
CA LYS A 5 -16.13 18.34 3.17
C LYS A 5 -14.68 18.24 3.64
N MET A 6 -14.47 18.32 4.96
CA MET A 6 -13.15 18.09 5.57
C MET A 6 -12.63 16.75 5.05
N PRO A 7 -11.35 16.66 4.65
CA PRO A 7 -10.80 15.43 4.09
C PRO A 7 -11.02 14.28 5.08
N ASP A 8 -11.70 13.24 4.61
CA ASP A 8 -11.98 12.05 5.40
C ASP A 8 -10.65 11.31 5.65
N LYS A 9 -10.07 11.56 6.83
CA LYS A 9 -8.82 10.92 7.26
C LYS A 9 -8.99 9.43 7.57
N SER A 10 -10.18 8.88 7.41
CA SER A 10 -10.46 7.46 7.67
C SER A 10 -10.22 6.56 6.45
N THR A 11 -9.79 7.09 5.30
CA THR A 11 -9.54 6.30 4.09
C THR A 11 -8.17 6.57 3.50
N ALA A 12 -7.54 5.53 2.93
CA ALA A 12 -6.17 5.62 2.45
C ALA A 12 -5.88 4.82 1.17
N TRP A 13 -5.03 5.39 0.32
CA TRP A 13 -4.26 4.63 -0.66
C TRP A 13 -3.07 4.00 0.04
N VAL A 14 -2.89 2.69 -0.14
CA VAL A 14 -1.84 1.91 0.53
C VAL A 14 -0.89 1.30 -0.49
N THR A 15 0.40 1.33 -0.22
CA THR A 15 1.42 0.62 -0.99
C THR A 15 2.47 -0.01 -0.07
N LEU A 16 3.30 -0.89 -0.62
CA LEU A 16 4.40 -1.55 0.08
C LEU A 16 5.72 -1.33 -0.67
N ALA A 17 6.75 -0.95 0.07
CA ALA A 17 8.13 -0.95 -0.40
C ALA A 17 9.02 -1.78 0.52
N THR A 18 9.52 -2.91 0.00
CA THR A 18 10.34 -3.85 0.78
C THR A 18 11.84 -3.62 0.67
N LYS A 19 12.30 -2.70 -0.19
CA LYS A 19 13.69 -2.30 -0.38
C LYS A 19 13.73 -0.98 -1.15
N ASP A 20 14.90 -0.36 -1.24
CA ASP A 20 15.07 0.96 -1.88
C ASP A 20 14.59 1.00 -3.33
N THR A 21 14.75 -0.09 -4.09
CA THR A 21 14.29 -0.15 -5.49
C THR A 21 12.76 -0.07 -5.60
N TYR A 22 12.02 -0.72 -4.70
CA TYR A 22 10.56 -0.58 -4.63
C TYR A 22 10.13 0.75 -4.02
N ALA A 23 10.93 1.33 -3.13
CA ALA A 23 10.64 2.65 -2.58
C ALA A 23 10.70 3.77 -3.62
N VAL A 24 11.56 3.63 -4.65
CA VAL A 24 11.53 4.53 -5.82
C VAL A 24 10.18 4.43 -6.54
N GLY A 25 9.67 3.21 -6.75
CA GLY A 25 8.34 3.00 -7.33
C GLY A 25 7.22 3.60 -6.46
N ALA A 26 7.27 3.38 -5.14
CA ALA A 26 6.33 3.97 -4.20
C ALA A 26 6.35 5.50 -4.23
N LEU A 27 7.52 6.14 -4.36
CA LEU A 27 7.60 7.60 -4.54
C LEU A 27 6.90 8.06 -5.81
N VAL A 28 7.12 7.36 -6.93
CA VAL A 28 6.45 7.66 -8.22
C VAL A 28 4.93 7.52 -8.07
N LEU A 29 4.47 6.40 -7.50
CA LEU A 29 3.06 6.15 -7.23
C LEU A 29 2.45 7.25 -6.35
N GLY A 30 3.08 7.55 -5.21
CA GLY A 30 2.61 8.58 -4.27
C GLY A 30 2.53 9.96 -4.91
N HIS A 31 3.55 10.36 -5.69
CA HIS A 31 3.50 11.61 -6.46
C HIS A 31 2.37 11.61 -7.49
N SER A 32 2.19 10.52 -8.23
CA SER A 32 1.14 10.42 -9.25
C SER A 32 -0.26 10.53 -8.65
N LEU A 33 -0.48 9.92 -7.49
CA LEU A 33 -1.72 10.05 -6.71
C LEU A 33 -1.96 11.50 -6.30
N ARG A 34 -0.96 12.20 -5.74
CA ARG A 34 -1.07 13.62 -5.39
C ARG A 34 -1.36 14.50 -6.59
N LEU A 35 -0.66 14.29 -7.70
CA LEU A 35 -0.86 15.04 -8.95
C LEU A 35 -2.25 14.80 -9.55
N SER A 36 -2.79 13.61 -9.37
CA SER A 36 -4.16 13.28 -9.77
C SER A 36 -5.23 14.00 -8.92
N GLY A 37 -4.85 14.60 -7.79
CA GLY A 37 -5.74 15.36 -6.91
C GLY A 37 -6.49 14.53 -5.89
N THR A 38 -5.96 13.37 -5.48
CA THR A 38 -6.58 12.56 -4.42
C THR A 38 -6.76 13.34 -3.13
N VAL A 39 -7.92 13.18 -2.50
CA VAL A 39 -8.23 13.74 -1.19
C VAL A 39 -7.97 12.77 -0.04
N HIS A 40 -7.67 11.52 -0.36
CA HIS A 40 -7.44 10.44 0.61
C HIS A 40 -6.01 10.43 1.13
N GLN A 41 -5.80 9.79 2.28
CA GLN A 41 -4.47 9.64 2.86
C GLN A 41 -3.60 8.74 1.99
N LEU A 42 -2.28 8.96 2.01
CA LEU A 42 -1.28 8.08 1.41
C LEU A 42 -0.51 7.37 2.52
N HIS A 43 -0.54 6.03 2.52
CA HIS A 43 0.16 5.19 3.47
C HIS A 43 1.16 4.27 2.77
N CYS A 44 2.43 4.33 3.15
CA CYS A 44 3.45 3.41 2.67
C CYS A 44 3.87 2.46 3.80
N LEU A 45 3.66 1.17 3.58
CA LEU A 45 4.26 0.13 4.41
C LEU A 45 5.71 -0.08 3.94
N ILE A 46 6.64 -0.18 4.88
CA ILE A 46 8.06 -0.41 4.58
C ILE A 46 8.67 -1.47 5.48
N THR A 47 9.72 -2.11 4.98
CA THR A 47 10.54 -3.04 5.75
C THR A 47 11.80 -2.34 6.26
N ASP A 48 12.58 -3.05 7.07
CA ASP A 48 13.87 -2.61 7.57
C ASP A 48 14.94 -2.47 6.47
N GLU A 49 14.80 -3.18 5.36
CA GLU A 49 15.70 -3.09 4.19
C GLU A 49 15.60 -1.75 3.43
N VAL A 50 14.53 -0.96 3.62
CA VAL A 50 14.47 0.40 3.07
C VAL A 50 15.44 1.29 3.86
N SER A 51 16.37 1.96 3.20
CA SER A 51 17.39 2.78 3.82
C SER A 51 16.82 4.03 4.50
N LYS A 52 17.56 4.57 5.48
CA LYS A 52 17.18 5.81 6.17
C LYS A 52 16.95 6.97 5.20
N SER A 53 17.85 7.14 4.22
CA SER A 53 17.73 8.20 3.23
C SER A 53 16.45 8.07 2.41
N MET A 54 16.10 6.84 2.02
CA MET A 54 14.89 6.57 1.26
C MET A 54 13.62 6.78 2.10
N ARG A 55 13.63 6.37 3.37
CA ARG A 55 12.54 6.66 4.34
C ARG A 55 12.28 8.16 4.46
N GLU A 56 13.34 8.97 4.51
CA GLU A 56 13.22 10.44 4.57
C GLU A 56 12.58 11.01 3.30
N GLN A 57 12.80 10.40 2.13
CA GLN A 57 12.07 10.80 0.91
C GLN A 57 10.61 10.38 0.96
N LEU A 58 10.31 9.14 1.38
CA LEU A 58 8.93 8.65 1.49
C LEU A 58 8.09 9.53 2.42
N ASN A 59 8.64 9.95 3.56
CA ASN A 59 7.96 10.83 4.52
C ASN A 59 7.65 12.25 3.98
N LYS A 60 8.21 12.64 2.83
CA LYS A 60 7.86 13.91 2.17
C LYS A 60 6.63 13.79 1.26
N VAL A 61 6.26 12.57 0.88
CA VAL A 61 5.19 12.29 -0.10
C VAL A 61 3.98 11.65 0.58
N PHE A 62 4.22 10.68 1.44
CA PHE A 62 3.21 9.92 2.15
C PHE A 62 2.82 10.59 3.47
N ASP A 63 1.54 10.52 3.82
CA ASP A 63 1.05 11.01 5.12
C ASP A 63 1.51 10.10 6.26
N HIS A 64 1.65 8.79 5.97
CA HIS A 64 2.11 7.79 6.91
C HIS A 64 3.11 6.84 6.25
N VAL A 65 4.21 6.57 6.96
CA VAL A 65 5.20 5.55 6.60
C VAL A 65 5.38 4.63 7.80
N THR A 66 4.93 3.38 7.69
CA THR A 66 4.91 2.43 8.81
C THR A 66 5.83 1.26 8.56
N PHE A 67 6.63 0.92 9.57
CA PHE A 67 7.42 -0.32 9.55
C PHE A 67 6.52 -1.53 9.72
N VAL A 68 6.64 -2.44 8.77
CA VAL A 68 6.12 -3.80 8.87
C VAL A 68 7.31 -4.72 8.96
N ASN A 69 7.48 -5.34 10.11
CA ASN A 69 8.53 -6.32 10.28
C ASN A 69 8.02 -7.64 9.68
N ILE A 70 8.74 -8.12 8.67
CA ILE A 70 8.51 -9.40 7.99
C ILE A 70 8.56 -10.57 9.02
N PHE A 71 9.25 -10.37 10.14
CA PHE A 71 9.59 -11.38 11.13
C PHE A 71 9.00 -11.15 12.55
N ASP A 72 8.19 -10.10 12.79
CA ASP A 72 7.66 -9.77 14.14
C ASP A 72 6.23 -10.24 14.42
N SER A 73 5.56 -10.81 13.41
CA SER A 73 4.65 -11.89 13.76
C SER A 73 5.51 -13.05 14.25
N LYS A 74 4.95 -13.95 15.06
CA LYS A 74 5.61 -15.24 15.38
C LYS A 74 5.81 -16.14 14.12
N ASP A 75 5.86 -15.53 12.94
CA ASP A 75 5.88 -16.10 11.62
C ASP A 75 7.28 -16.50 11.18
N SER A 76 8.38 -15.97 11.73
CA SER A 76 9.72 -16.45 11.32
C SER A 76 9.90 -17.94 11.64
N GLU A 77 9.70 -18.33 12.89
CA GLU A 77 9.69 -19.74 13.31
C GLU A 77 8.52 -20.51 12.67
N THR A 78 7.36 -19.87 12.50
CA THR A 78 6.20 -20.55 11.89
C THR A 78 6.39 -20.80 10.39
N LEU A 79 6.98 -19.88 9.62
CA LEU A 79 7.26 -19.97 8.18
C LEU A 79 8.36 -20.98 7.90
N GLU A 80 9.39 -21.00 8.74
CA GLU A 80 10.42 -22.04 8.71
C GLU A 80 9.82 -23.40 9.10
N PHE A 81 8.90 -23.44 10.07
CA PHE A 81 8.16 -24.65 10.48
C PHE A 81 7.14 -25.15 9.44
N ILE A 82 6.47 -24.25 8.70
CA ILE A 82 5.57 -24.62 7.58
C ILE A 82 6.32 -24.78 6.25
N GLY A 83 7.65 -24.62 6.23
CA GLY A 83 8.52 -24.86 5.08
C GLY A 83 8.31 -23.88 3.92
N ARG A 84 7.89 -22.64 4.19
CA ARG A 84 7.52 -21.64 3.17
C ARG A 84 8.23 -20.28 3.33
N PRO A 85 9.58 -20.23 3.42
CA PRO A 85 10.32 -18.97 3.58
C PRO A 85 10.11 -17.98 2.41
N GLU A 86 9.73 -18.46 1.23
CA GLU A 86 9.46 -17.64 0.04
C GLU A 86 8.26 -16.69 0.19
N LEU A 87 7.36 -16.94 1.14
CA LEU A 87 6.14 -16.16 1.31
C LEU A 87 6.33 -14.87 2.11
N GLY A 88 7.55 -14.54 2.56
CA GLY A 88 7.82 -13.37 3.39
C GLY A 88 7.28 -12.06 2.81
N VAL A 89 7.45 -11.83 1.50
CA VAL A 89 6.90 -10.64 0.82
C VAL A 89 5.38 -10.65 0.77
N THR A 90 4.77 -11.80 0.49
CA THR A 90 3.31 -11.97 0.44
C THR A 90 2.67 -11.71 1.81
N PHE A 91 3.23 -12.25 2.89
CA PHE A 91 2.74 -11.98 4.25
C PHE A 91 2.96 -10.53 4.67
N THR A 92 4.00 -9.89 4.15
CA THR A 92 4.23 -8.46 4.40
C THR A 92 3.12 -7.61 3.80
N LYS A 93 2.69 -7.90 2.55
CA LYS A 93 1.56 -7.22 1.88
C LYS A 93 0.27 -7.31 2.69
N LEU A 94 0.00 -8.46 3.33
CA LEU A 94 -1.20 -8.65 4.17
C LEU A 94 -1.26 -7.74 5.41
N ASN A 95 -0.15 -7.12 5.82
CA ASN A 95 -0.19 -6.13 6.91
C ASN A 95 -1.03 -4.90 6.58
N CYS A 96 -1.43 -4.68 5.31
CA CYS A 96 -2.38 -3.62 4.96
C CYS A 96 -3.74 -3.81 5.67
N TRP A 97 -4.19 -5.05 5.94
CA TRP A 97 -5.40 -5.32 6.73
C TRP A 97 -5.26 -5.01 8.22
N LYS A 98 -4.04 -4.82 8.73
CA LYS A 98 -3.81 -4.39 10.13
C LYS A 98 -3.93 -2.87 10.30
N LEU A 99 -4.13 -2.11 9.23
CA LEU A 99 -4.29 -0.66 9.27
C LEU A 99 -5.70 -0.25 9.74
N THR A 100 -6.07 -0.69 10.95
CA THR A 100 -7.42 -0.53 11.53
C THR A 100 -7.80 0.90 11.89
N GLN A 101 -6.86 1.86 11.73
CA GLN A 101 -7.18 3.30 11.80
C GLN A 101 -7.97 3.78 10.58
N TYR A 102 -7.97 3.02 9.48
CA TYR A 102 -8.75 3.31 8.29
C TYR A 102 -10.01 2.43 8.24
N THR A 103 -11.10 3.02 7.77
CA THR A 103 -12.37 2.35 7.49
C THR A 103 -12.35 1.66 6.13
N LYS A 104 -11.53 2.15 5.18
CA LYS A 104 -11.30 1.54 3.88
C LYS A 104 -9.95 1.91 3.31
N CYS A 105 -9.30 0.94 2.68
CA CYS A 105 -8.05 1.13 1.95
C CYS A 105 -8.21 0.71 0.50
N VAL A 106 -7.53 1.40 -0.42
CA VAL A 106 -7.26 0.89 -1.77
C VAL A 106 -5.77 0.60 -1.87
N TYR A 107 -5.43 -0.67 -2.06
CA TYR A 107 -4.05 -1.10 -2.16
C TYR A 107 -3.59 -1.05 -3.63
N ILE A 108 -2.40 -0.51 -3.88
CA ILE A 108 -1.73 -0.49 -5.18
C ILE A 108 -0.26 -0.87 -4.99
N ASP A 109 0.24 -1.84 -5.77
CA ASP A 109 1.66 -2.19 -5.76
C ASP A 109 2.54 -1.03 -6.25
N SER A 110 3.77 -0.98 -5.74
CA SER A 110 4.69 0.14 -5.97
C SER A 110 5.23 0.24 -7.40
N ASP A 111 4.89 -0.72 -8.27
CA ASP A 111 5.21 -0.73 -9.70
C ASP A 111 4.09 -0.21 -10.60
N ALA A 112 3.01 0.34 -10.02
CA ALA A 112 1.94 1.00 -10.76
C ALA A 112 2.10 2.53 -10.84
N LEU A 113 1.36 3.14 -11.77
CA LEU A 113 1.32 4.59 -11.98
C LEU A 113 -0.13 5.06 -12.14
N VAL A 114 -0.52 6.10 -11.37
CA VAL A 114 -1.86 6.70 -11.47
C VAL A 114 -1.84 7.84 -12.49
N ILE A 115 -2.62 7.68 -13.56
CA ILE A 115 -2.70 8.67 -14.66
C ILE A 115 -3.85 9.66 -14.47
N LYS A 116 -4.91 9.25 -13.77
CA LYS A 116 -6.11 10.04 -13.51
C LYS A 116 -6.63 9.74 -12.11
N ASN A 117 -7.28 10.72 -11.48
CA ASN A 117 -7.97 10.51 -10.21
C ASN A 117 -8.91 9.31 -10.34
N SER A 118 -8.82 8.40 -9.37
CA SER A 118 -9.61 7.17 -9.30
C SER A 118 -10.22 7.00 -7.89
N ASP A 119 -10.55 8.10 -7.22
CA ASP A 119 -11.07 8.08 -5.85
C ASP A 119 -12.44 7.39 -5.76
N GLU A 120 -13.15 7.20 -6.88
CA GLU A 120 -14.36 6.37 -6.93
C GLU A 120 -14.11 4.90 -6.53
N LEU A 121 -12.85 4.44 -6.50
CA LEU A 121 -12.51 3.12 -5.99
C LEU A 121 -12.86 2.95 -4.50
N PHE A 122 -12.90 4.02 -3.72
CA PHE A 122 -13.33 3.96 -2.32
C PHE A 122 -14.83 3.70 -2.17
N ASP A 123 -15.64 3.76 -3.22
CA ASP A 123 -17.05 3.37 -3.19
C ASP A 123 -17.27 1.87 -3.44
N ARG A 124 -16.21 1.11 -3.81
CA ARG A 124 -16.30 -0.32 -4.09
C ARG A 124 -16.39 -1.18 -2.82
N PRO A 125 -17.03 -2.36 -2.88
CA PRO A 125 -17.05 -3.31 -1.77
C PRO A 125 -15.70 -4.03 -1.60
N GLU A 126 -15.44 -4.57 -0.41
CA GLU A 126 -14.35 -5.53 -0.19
C GLU A 126 -14.88 -6.97 -0.45
N ILE A 127 -14.21 -7.82 -1.23
CA ILE A 127 -13.01 -7.59 -2.06
C ILE A 127 -13.39 -7.13 -3.48
N ALA A 128 -12.63 -6.18 -4.03
CA ALA A 128 -12.73 -5.75 -5.42
C ALA A 128 -11.33 -5.68 -6.04
N GLY A 129 -11.18 -6.24 -7.25
CA GLY A 129 -9.93 -6.25 -8.01
C GLY A 129 -10.21 -6.31 -9.50
N ALA A 130 -9.27 -5.83 -10.32
CA ALA A 130 -9.36 -5.94 -11.77
C ALA A 130 -9.04 -7.39 -12.21
N PRO A 131 -9.66 -7.90 -13.29
CA PRO A 131 -9.36 -9.24 -13.79
C PRO A 131 -7.90 -9.32 -14.23
N ASP A 132 -7.26 -10.46 -13.96
CA ASP A 132 -5.93 -10.76 -14.45
C ASP A 132 -5.95 -11.00 -15.97
N ILE A 133 -4.91 -10.53 -16.66
CA ILE A 133 -4.83 -10.64 -18.13
C ILE A 133 -4.60 -12.09 -18.60
N GLY A 134 -3.95 -12.92 -17.79
CA GLY A 134 -3.65 -14.30 -18.12
C GLY A 134 -4.82 -15.23 -17.84
N TRP A 135 -5.38 -15.14 -16.63
CA TRP A 135 -6.53 -15.94 -16.22
C TRP A 135 -7.66 -15.05 -15.70
N PRO A 136 -8.68 -14.71 -16.52
CA PRO A 136 -9.63 -13.65 -16.21
C PRO A 136 -10.60 -13.96 -15.06
N ASP A 137 -10.68 -15.22 -14.61
CA ASP A 137 -11.45 -15.59 -13.41
C ASP A 137 -10.68 -15.28 -12.10
N ASN A 138 -9.40 -14.93 -12.18
CA ASN A 138 -8.61 -14.41 -11.06
C ASN A 138 -8.53 -12.89 -11.17
N PHE A 139 -8.36 -12.21 -10.04
CA PHE A 139 -8.02 -10.79 -10.03
C PHE A 139 -6.51 -10.60 -9.96
N ASN A 140 -6.01 -9.53 -10.59
CA ASN A 140 -4.65 -9.04 -10.41
C ASN A 140 -4.56 -8.38 -9.03
N SER A 141 -3.60 -8.84 -8.21
CA SER A 141 -3.50 -8.49 -6.79
C SER A 141 -2.41 -7.49 -6.51
#